data_AF-A0A024WZ61-F1
#
_entry.id   AF-A0A024WZ61-F1
#
_cell.length_a   1.000
_cell.length_b   1.000
_cell.length_c   1.000
_cell.angle_alpha   90.00
_cell.angle_beta   90.00
_cell.angle_gamma   90.00
#
_symmetry.space_group_name_H-M   'P 1'
#
loop_
_entity.id
_entity.type
_entity.pdbx_description
1 polymer ?
#
loop_
_entity_poly.entity_id
_entity_poly.type
_entity_poly.pdbx_seq_one_letter_code
_entity_poly.pdbx_strand_id
1 'polypeptide(L)'
;MIQIIPYLYLGKKNDIDNVENLKKSNIKAVVICCTYFEYPEYKIPNGYEILRINLEDIGLENISSYFEESNNFIHSYITKEQSVLICCW
;
A
#
# COMPACT_ATOMS: atom_id res chain seq x y z
N MET A 1 10.72 4.65 -0.65
CA MET A 1 10.09 3.78 -1.67
C MET A 1 11.13 3.15 -2.57
N ILE A 2 11.00 1.84 -2.84
CA ILE A 2 11.81 1.07 -3.79
C ILE A 2 10.84 0.50 -4.83
N GLN A 3 11.17 0.64 -6.12
CA GLN A 3 10.39 0.02 -7.18
C GLN A 3 10.76 -1.47 -7.31
N ILE A 4 9.78 -2.36 -7.17
CA ILE A 4 9.99 -3.80 -7.27
C ILE A 4 9.82 -4.28 -8.71
N ILE A 5 8.72 -3.83 -9.35
CA ILE A 5 8.40 -4.04 -10.76
C ILE A 5 7.74 -2.76 -11.31
N PRO A 6 7.53 -2.62 -12.65
CA PRO A 6 6.75 -1.51 -13.19
C PRO A 6 5.44 -1.29 -12.44
N TYR A 7 5.20 -0.04 -12.03
CA TYR A 7 4.00 0.39 -11.31
C TYR A 7 3.79 -0.24 -9.91
N LEU A 8 4.76 -0.98 -9.35
CA LEU A 8 4.67 -1.51 -8.00
C LEU A 8 5.87 -1.08 -7.15
N TYR A 9 5.55 -0.41 -6.05
CA TYR A 9 6.53 0.13 -5.12
C TYR A 9 6.33 -0.51 -3.75
N LEU A 10 7.45 -0.77 -3.07
CA LEU A 10 7.50 -1.15 -1.67
C LEU A 10 8.06 0.03 -0.86
N GLY A 11 7.41 0.38 0.24
CA GLY A 11 7.84 1.49 1.09
C GLY A 11 7.52 1.27 2.56
N LYS A 12 7.82 2.32 3.33
CA LYS A 12 7.50 2.43 4.76
C LYS A 12 6.35 3.42 4.96
N LYS A 13 5.74 3.46 6.13
CA LYS A 13 4.64 4.42 6.40
C LYS A 13 5.00 5.88 6.09
N ASN A 14 6.23 6.30 6.38
CA ASN A 14 6.69 7.68 6.15
C ASN A 14 6.79 8.03 4.65
N ASP A 15 6.84 7.03 3.76
CA ASP A 15 6.80 7.28 2.32
C ASP A 15 5.42 7.78 1.87
N ILE A 16 4.34 7.43 2.59
CA ILE A 16 2.98 7.92 2.33
C ILE A 16 2.88 9.43 2.60
N ASP A 17 3.54 9.89 3.66
CA ASP A 17 3.50 11.30 4.07
C ASP A 17 4.21 12.20 3.02
N ASN A 18 5.08 11.65 2.18
CA ASN A 18 5.77 12.36 1.11
C ASN A 18 4.94 12.40 -0.19
N VAL A 19 3.89 13.23 -0.16
CA VAL A 19 2.94 13.39 -1.28
C VAL A 19 3.63 13.76 -2.60
N GLU A 20 4.72 14.52 -2.57
CA GLU A 20 5.47 14.84 -3.80
C GLU A 20 6.10 13.61 -4.43
N ASN A 21 6.66 12.70 -3.62
CA ASN A 21 7.25 11.46 -4.10
C ASN A 21 6.19 10.49 -4.65
N LEU A 22 5.02 10.44 -4.00
CA LEU A 22 3.86 9.70 -4.50
C LEU A 22 3.41 10.21 -5.87
N LYS A 23 3.30 11.54 -6.04
CA LYS A 23 2.94 12.18 -7.31
C LYS A 23 3.97 11.91 -8.41
N LYS A 24 5.26 12.07 -8.10
CA LYS A 24 6.36 11.78 -9.05
C LYS A 24 6.34 10.34 -9.55
N SER A 25 5.92 9.40 -8.70
CA SER A 25 5.86 7.97 -9.02
C SER A 25 4.51 7.53 -9.62
N ASN A 26 3.59 8.48 -9.88
CA ASN A 26 2.22 8.23 -10.34
C ASN A 26 1.44 7.24 -9.44
N ILE A 27 1.67 7.28 -8.13
CA ILE A 27 0.92 6.46 -7.18
C ILE A 27 -0.56 6.90 -7.22
N LYS A 28 -1.46 5.92 -7.36
CA LYS A 28 -2.92 6.11 -7.30
C LYS A 28 -3.57 5.31 -6.19
N ALA A 29 -2.94 4.22 -5.78
CA ALA A 29 -3.43 3.36 -4.72
C ALA A 29 -2.33 2.99 -3.73
N VAL A 30 -2.73 2.73 -2.50
CA VAL A 30 -1.86 2.34 -1.39
C VAL A 30 -2.42 1.09 -0.72
N VAL A 31 -1.56 0.09 -0.51
CA VAL A 31 -1.85 -1.10 0.29
C VAL A 31 -1.13 -0.95 1.63
N ILE A 32 -1.88 -0.97 2.73
CA ILE A 32 -1.35 -0.78 4.08
C ILE A 32 -1.49 -2.09 4.84
N CYS A 33 -0.36 -2.74 5.12
CA CYS A 33 -0.25 -4.01 5.83
C CYS A 33 0.15 -3.78 7.29
N CYS A 34 -0.66 -3.04 8.04
CA CYS A 34 -0.51 -2.85 9.48
C CYS A 34 -1.86 -2.51 10.11
N THR A 35 -1.95 -2.65 11.42
CA THR A 35 -3.19 -2.39 12.14
C THR A 35 -3.60 -0.91 12.05
N TYR A 36 -4.90 -0.66 12.20
CA TYR A 36 -5.43 0.71 12.27
C TYR A 36 -4.75 1.54 13.37
N PHE A 37 -4.41 0.93 14.51
CA PHE A 37 -3.77 1.63 15.63
C PHE A 37 -2.36 2.10 15.28
N GLU A 38 -1.61 1.34 14.48
CA GLU A 38 -0.25 1.70 14.06
C GLU A 38 -0.24 2.83 13.04
N TYR A 39 -1.17 2.79 12.09
CA TYR A 39 -1.28 3.83 11.06
C TYR A 39 -2.75 4.12 10.73
N PRO A 40 -3.39 5.06 11.46
CA PRO A 40 -4.79 5.41 11.23
C PRO A 40 -5.06 6.04 9.87
N GLU A 41 -6.29 5.92 9.40
CA GLU A 41 -6.70 6.40 8.08
C GLU A 41 -6.55 7.92 7.89
N TYR A 42 -6.75 8.72 8.93
CA TYR A 42 -6.60 10.18 8.86
C TYR A 42 -5.16 10.65 8.57
N LYS A 43 -4.16 9.76 8.69
CA LYS A 43 -2.77 10.05 8.32
C LYS A 43 -2.51 9.89 6.82
N ILE A 44 -3.39 9.18 6.12
CA ILE A 44 -3.24 8.96 4.69
C ILE A 44 -3.71 10.22 3.95
N PRO A 45 -2.90 10.78 3.05
CA PRO A 45 -3.31 11.91 2.23
C PRO A 45 -4.57 11.57 1.41
N ASN A 46 -5.43 12.56 1.21
CA ASN A 46 -6.61 12.42 0.36
C ASN A 46 -6.22 12.20 -1.11
N GLY A 47 -7.09 11.52 -1.87
CA GLY A 47 -6.94 11.32 -3.31
C GLY A 47 -6.16 10.07 -3.72
N TYR A 48 -5.96 9.15 -2.78
CA TYR A 48 -5.42 7.81 -3.02
C TYR A 48 -6.46 6.77 -2.62
N GLU A 49 -6.59 5.73 -3.43
CA GLU A 49 -7.41 4.57 -3.10
C GLU A 49 -6.65 3.67 -2.12
N ILE A 50 -7.33 3.19 -1.09
CA ILE A 50 -6.67 2.51 0.03
C ILE A 50 -7.24 1.10 0.17
N LEU A 51 -6.34 0.11 0.16
CA LEU A 51 -6.62 -1.21 0.69
C LEU A 51 -5.88 -1.37 2.01
N ARG A 52 -6.60 -1.63 3.10
CA ARG A 52 -5.99 -1.94 4.39
C ARG A 52 -6.12 -3.41 4.70
N ILE A 53 -4.97 -4.01 5.02
CA ILE A 53 -4.85 -5.37 5.51
C ILE A 53 -4.41 -5.24 6.97
N ASN A 54 -5.35 -5.39 7.89
CA ASN A 54 -5.05 -5.31 9.32
C ASN A 54 -4.31 -6.58 9.75
N LEU A 55 -2.99 -6.47 9.85
CA LEU A 55 -2.08 -7.54 10.28
C LEU A 55 -1.22 -7.03 11.43
N GLU A 56 -1.06 -7.86 12.45
CA GLU A 56 -0.01 -7.69 13.45
C GLU A 56 1.30 -8.35 12.99
N ASP A 57 2.46 -7.81 13.38
CA ASP A 57 3.76 -8.43 13.09
C ASP A 57 4.02 -9.60 14.06
N ILE A 58 3.23 -10.66 13.95
CA ILE A 58 3.29 -11.88 14.75
C ILE A 58 3.21 -13.13 13.88
N GLY A 59 3.81 -14.24 14.35
CA GLY A 59 3.85 -15.50 13.59
C GLY A 59 2.52 -16.27 13.49
N LEU A 60 1.44 -15.77 14.08
CA LEU A 60 0.11 -16.39 14.08
C LEU A 60 -0.84 -15.79 13.04
N GLU A 61 -0.47 -14.66 12.43
CA GLU A 61 -1.30 -14.02 11.41
C GLU A 61 -1.44 -14.91 10.17
N ASN A 62 -2.67 -15.05 9.68
CA ASN A 62 -2.92 -15.72 8.42
C ASN A 62 -2.76 -14.75 7.24
N ILE A 63 -1.53 -14.29 7.00
CA ILE A 63 -1.24 -13.34 5.90
C ILE A 63 -1.72 -13.90 4.55
N SER A 64 -1.66 -15.22 4.38
CA SER A 64 -2.04 -15.89 3.14
C SER A 64 -3.51 -15.71 2.74
N SER A 65 -4.42 -15.49 3.70
CA SER A 65 -5.83 -15.26 3.37
C SER A 65 -6.09 -13.95 2.63
N TYR A 66 -5.14 -13.01 2.66
CA TYR A 66 -5.26 -11.71 1.99
C TYR A 66 -4.59 -11.66 0.62
N PHE A 67 -3.91 -12.74 0.20
CA PHE A 67 -3.18 -12.74 -1.06
C PHE A 67 -4.11 -12.53 -2.26
N GLU A 68 -5.28 -13.16 -2.29
CA GLU A 68 -6.21 -12.99 -3.40
C GLU A 68 -6.73 -11.55 -3.49
N GLU A 69 -7.24 -11.00 -2.39
CA GLU A 69 -7.76 -9.63 -2.32
C GLU A 69 -6.68 -8.60 -2.69
N SER A 70 -5.51 -8.70 -2.07
CA SER A 70 -4.41 -7.77 -2.30
C SER A 70 -3.88 -7.84 -3.73
N ASN A 71 -3.70 -9.04 -4.28
CA ASN A 71 -3.27 -9.21 -5.67
C ASN A 71 -4.31 -8.64 -6.64
N ASN A 72 -5.60 -8.91 -6.43
CA ASN A 72 -6.67 -8.39 -7.28
C ASN A 72 -6.71 -6.85 -7.25
N PHE A 73 -6.59 -6.27 -6.05
CA PHE A 73 -6.50 -4.82 -5.89
C PHE A 73 -5.30 -4.25 -6.64
N ILE A 74 -4.09 -4.75 -6.37
CA ILE A 74 -2.86 -4.31 -7.03
C ILE A 74 -2.98 -4.42 -8.56
N HIS A 75 -3.46 -5.58 -9.05
CA HIS A 75 -3.57 -5.85 -10.48
C HIS A 75 -4.55 -4.90 -11.18
N SER A 76 -5.63 -4.48 -10.51
CA SER A 76 -6.63 -3.54 -11.07
C SER A 76 -6.09 -2.14 -11.37
N TYR A 77 -4.95 -1.76 -10.76
CA TYR A 77 -4.23 -0.50 -11.02
C TYR A 77 -3.06 -0.68 -11.97
N ILE A 78 -2.23 -1.71 -11.74
CA ILE A 78 -1.05 -1.97 -12.58
C ILE A 78 -1.44 -2.17 -14.05
N THR A 79 -2.56 -2.87 -14.32
CA THR A 79 -3.09 -3.07 -15.69
C THR A 79 -3.50 -1.78 -16.39
N LYS A 80 -3.68 -0.69 -15.65
CA LYS A 80 -3.99 0.66 -16.17
C LYS A 80 -2.78 1.59 -16.12
N GLU A 81 -1.58 1.05 -15.92
CA GLU A 81 -0.34 1.82 -15.75
C GLU A 81 -0.40 2.82 -14.57
N GLN A 82 -1.20 2.47 -13.56
CA GLN A 82 -1.34 3.25 -12.34
C GLN A 82 -0.51 2.60 -11.23
N SER A 83 0.34 3.39 -10.59
CA SER A 83 1.27 2.83 -9.62
C SER A 83 0.59 2.56 -8.27
N VAL A 84 1.01 1.47 -7.64
CA VAL A 84 0.59 1.06 -6.30
C VAL A 84 1.79 1.09 -5.36
N LEU A 85 1.59 1.66 -4.18
CA LEU A 85 2.55 1.59 -3.08
C LEU A 85 2.06 0.56 -2.06
N ILE A 86 2.86 -0.46 -1.77
CA ILE A 86 2.66 -1.35 -0.63
C ILE A 86 3.54 -0.84 0.51
N CYS A 87 2.98 -0.71 1.70
CA CYS A 87 3.74 -0.40 2.90
C CYS A 87 3.21 -1.15 4.12
N CYS A 88 4.10 -1.38 5.06
CA CYS A 88 3.78 -1.75 6.44
C CYS A 88 4.31 -0.64 7.37
N TRP A 89 5.02 -1.00 8.44
CA TRP A 89 5.59 -0.07 9.41
C TRP A 89 6.75 0.78 8.86
#